data_AF-A0A350WSU8-F1
#
_entry.id   AF-A0A350WSU8-F1
#
_cell.length_a   1.000
_cell.length_b   1.000
_cell.length_c   1.000
_cell.angle_alpha   90.00
_cell.angle_beta   90.00
_cell.angle_gamma   90.00
#
_symmetry.space_group_name_H-M   'P 1'
#
loop_
_entity.id
_entity.type
_entity.pdbx_description
1 polymer ?
#
loop_
_entity_poly.entity_id
_entity_poly.type
_entity_poly.pdbx_seq_one_letter_code
_entity_poly.pdbx_strand_id
1 'polypeptide(L)' 'RAIIGSAGPEGYFLVTGFSGTGFKLSPAIGLCVSELILDGKAATVDISGFDPLRFERGELLKGDHSYGFIWRDSSA' A
#
# COMPACT_ATOMS: atom_id res chain seq x y z
N ARG A 1 4.71 -4.63 -0.77
CA ARG A 1 3.90 -3.63 -1.51
C ARG A 1 3.24 -2.76 -0.47
N ALA A 2 3.07 -1.46 -0.73
CA ALA A 2 2.57 -0.53 0.26
C ALA A 2 1.19 -0.92 0.82
N ILE A 3 0.94 -0.47 2.03
CA ILE A 3 -0.34 -0.58 2.75
C ILE A 3 -0.70 0.84 3.17
N ILE A 4 -1.81 1.35 2.64
CA ILE A 4 -2.26 2.73 2.83
C ILE A 4 -3.77 2.72 3.06
N GLY A 5 -4.21 3.14 4.24
CA GLY A 5 -5.63 3.21 4.59
C GLY A 5 -5.91 3.04 6.08
N SER A 6 -7.20 3.09 6.44
CA SER A 6 -7.66 2.88 7.82
C SER A 6 -7.38 1.46 8.30
N ALA A 7 -6.92 1.29 9.54
CA ALA A 7 -6.58 -0.05 10.05
C ALA A 7 -6.80 -0.21 11.56
N GLY A 8 -8.05 -0.12 12.02
CA GLY A 8 -8.40 -0.31 13.42
C GLY A 8 -9.36 0.78 13.90
N PRO A 9 -9.17 1.36 15.10
CA PRO A 9 -10.10 2.36 15.62
C PRO A 9 -10.22 3.57 14.68
N GLU A 10 -11.34 4.28 14.79
CA GLU A 10 -11.61 5.48 14.00
C GLU A 10 -10.45 6.47 14.09
N GLY A 11 -10.02 7.01 12.94
CA GLY A 11 -8.91 7.95 12.86
C GLY A 11 -7.51 7.32 12.82
N TYR A 12 -7.38 5.99 12.90
CA TYR A 12 -6.07 5.31 12.79
C TYR A 12 -5.79 4.82 11.37
N PHE A 13 -4.69 5.31 10.79
CA PHE A 13 -4.27 5.04 9.41
C PHE A 13 -2.87 4.43 9.35
N LEU A 14 -2.68 3.51 8.41
CA LEU A 14 -1.37 2.95 8.05
C LEU A 14 -0.86 3.62 6.77
N VAL A 15 0.45 3.91 6.77
CA VAL A 15 1.22 4.34 5.59
C VAL A 15 2.56 3.62 5.65
N THR A 16 2.60 2.36 5.22
CA THR A 16 3.75 1.47 5.45
C THR A 16 3.98 0.48 4.29
N GLY A 17 4.96 -0.40 4.40
CA GLY A 17 5.17 -1.51 3.46
C GLY A 17 5.78 -1.11 2.10
N PHE A 18 6.45 0.05 2.03
CA PHE A 18 7.07 0.57 0.80
C PHE A 18 8.36 -0.13 0.37
N SER A 19 8.97 -0.97 1.23
CA SER A 19 10.13 -1.83 0.87
C SER A 19 11.23 -1.11 0.07
N GLY A 20 11.62 0.10 0.48
CA GLY A 20 12.70 0.89 -0.15
C GLY A 20 12.26 1.86 -1.26
N THR A 21 11.00 1.83 -1.71
CA THR A 21 10.50 2.78 -2.74
C THR A 21 9.82 4.02 -2.17
N GLY A 22 9.68 4.13 -0.85
CA GLY A 22 8.86 5.15 -0.21
C GLY A 22 9.42 6.57 -0.32
N PHE A 23 10.74 6.75 -0.33
CA PHE A 23 11.36 8.08 -0.28
C PHE A 23 10.96 8.98 -1.46
N LYS A 24 11.03 8.46 -2.69
CA LYS A 24 10.66 9.22 -3.90
C LYS A 24 9.15 9.46 -4.01
N LEU A 25 8.35 8.67 -3.32
CA LEU A 25 6.89 8.71 -3.37
C LEU A 25 6.30 9.59 -2.26
N SER A 26 7.08 9.90 -1.21
CA SER A 26 6.57 10.50 0.02
C SER A 26 5.78 11.81 -0.17
N PRO A 27 6.13 12.73 -1.11
CA PRO A 27 5.32 13.94 -1.28
C PRO A 27 3.91 13.64 -1.82
N ALA A 28 3.80 12.78 -2.83
CA ALA A 28 2.52 12.41 -3.42
C ALA A 28 1.67 11.57 -2.45
N ILE A 29 2.31 10.64 -1.72
CA ILE A 29 1.62 9.81 -0.72
C ILE A 29 1.11 10.66 0.44
N GLY A 30 1.89 11.63 0.93
CA GLY A 30 1.45 12.53 2.00
C GLY A 30 0.19 13.30 1.62
N LEU A 31 0.15 13.84 0.39
CA LEU A 31 -1.02 14.52 -0.15
C LEU A 31 -2.23 13.57 -0.26
N CYS A 32 -2.08 12.40 -0.88
CA CYS A 32 -3.19 11.45 -1.03
C CYS A 32 -3.74 10.96 0.32
N VAL A 33 -2.87 10.78 1.32
CA VAL A 33 -3.29 10.39 2.68
C VAL A 33 -4.00 11.54 3.38
N SER A 34 -3.59 12.79 3.18
CA SER A 34 -4.33 13.95 3.72
C SER A 34 -5.73 14.07 3.13
N GLU A 35 -5.88 13.87 1.81
CA GLU A 35 -7.20 13.83 1.14
C GLU A 35 -8.04 12.65 1.66
N LEU A 36 -7.44 11.47 1.83
CA LEU A 36 -8.15 10.32 2.40
C LEU A 36 -8.68 10.60 3.82
N ILE A 37 -7.88 11.27 4.67
CA ILE A 37 -8.26 11.60 6.05
C ILE A 37 -9.34 12.67 6.10
N LEU A 38 -9.22 13.73 5.30
CA LEU A 38 -10.12 14.90 5.35
C LEU A 38 -11.39 14.71 4.53
N ASP A 39 -11.27 14.08 3.35
CA ASP A 39 -12.32 14.01 2.33
C ASP A 39 -12.84 12.57 2.12
N GLY A 40 -12.28 11.59 2.83
CA GLY A 40 -12.67 10.18 2.74
C GLY A 40 -12.20 9.45 1.48
N LYS A 41 -11.48 10.12 0.59
CA LYS A 41 -10.89 9.54 -0.63
C LYS A 41 -9.70 10.34 -1.11
N ALA A 42 -8.72 9.66 -1.70
CA ALA A 42 -7.66 10.33 -2.44
C ALA A 42 -8.18 10.82 -3.81
N ALA A 43 -7.83 12.03 -4.20
CA ALA A 43 -8.20 12.66 -5.45
C ALA A 43 -6.98 12.93 -6.35
N THR A 44 -5.80 13.15 -5.75
CA THR A 44 -4.57 13.43 -6.50
C THR A 44 -4.10 12.22 -7.30
N VAL A 45 -4.07 11.03 -6.69
CA VAL A 45 -3.78 9.75 -7.35
C VAL A 45 -4.63 8.66 -6.71
N ASP A 46 -5.10 7.70 -7.50
CA ASP A 46 -5.78 6.52 -6.98
C ASP A 46 -4.81 5.63 -6.18
N ILE A 47 -5.06 5.55 -4.88
CA ILE A 47 -4.33 4.69 -3.94
C ILE A 47 -5.18 3.52 -3.42
N SER A 48 -6.39 3.31 -3.96
CA SER A 48 -7.34 2.28 -3.49
C SER A 48 -6.77 0.86 -3.51
N GLY A 49 -5.91 0.56 -4.49
CA GLY A 49 -5.20 -0.72 -4.58
C GLY A 49 -4.22 -0.99 -3.42
N PHE A 50 -3.94 -0.02 -2.55
CA PHE A 50 -3.10 -0.18 -1.36
C PHE A 50 -3.90 -0.34 -0.05
N ASP A 51 -5.23 -0.35 -0.12
CA ASP A 51 -6.14 -0.56 1.02
C ASP A 51 -5.73 -1.81 1.84
N PRO A 52 -5.59 -1.72 3.18
CA PRO A 52 -5.33 -2.87 4.04
C PRO A 52 -6.30 -4.04 3.83
N LEU A 53 -7.58 -3.78 3.54
CA LEU A 53 -8.61 -4.80 3.35
C LEU A 53 -8.50 -5.51 1.99
N ARG A 54 -7.60 -5.09 1.09
CA ARG A 54 -7.34 -5.80 -0.18
C ARG A 54 -6.91 -7.25 0.02
N PHE A 55 -6.29 -7.57 1.17
CA PHE A 55 -5.90 -8.95 1.49
C PHE A 55 -7.12 -9.83 1.80
N GLU A 56 -8.10 -9.31 2.53
CA GLU A 56 -9.36 -10.00 2.83
C GLU A 56 -10.18 -10.22 1.56
N ARG A 57 -10.18 -9.24 0.66
CA ARG A 57 -10.86 -9.31 -0.65
C ARG A 57 -10.14 -10.18 -1.68
N GLY A 58 -8.91 -10.63 -1.40
CA GLY A 58 -8.09 -11.38 -2.37
C GLY A 58 -7.53 -10.52 -3.53
N GLU A 59 -7.61 -9.19 -3.42
CA GLU A 59 -7.13 -8.19 -4.39
C GLU A 59 -5.62 -7.97 -4.23
N LEU A 60 -4.84 -9.03 -4.44
CA LEU A 60 -3.38 -8.97 -4.31
C LEU A 60 -2.75 -8.22 -5.49
N LEU A 61 -1.92 -7.22 -5.19
CA LEU A 61 -1.11 -6.53 -6.19
C LEU A 61 -0.05 -7.46 -6.79
N LYS A 62 -0.26 -7.87 -8.04
CA LYS A 62 0.70 -8.61 -8.86
C LYS A 62 1.34 -7.66 -9.86
N GLY A 63 2.67 -7.68 -9.94
CA GLY A 63 3.37 -6.95 -11.00
C GLY A 63 3.56 -7.85 -12.21
N ASP A 64 3.43 -7.29 -13.41
CA ASP A 64 3.59 -8.01 -14.68
C ASP A 64 4.97 -8.68 -14.81
N HIS A 65 5.97 -8.09 -14.17
CA HIS A 65 7.34 -8.62 -14.08
C HIS A 65 7.72 -8.86 -12.62
N SER A 66 7.09 -9.85 -11.99
CA SER A 66 7.51 -10.28 -10.66
C SER A 66 8.85 -11.03 -10.75
N TYR A 67 9.77 -10.77 -9.81
CA TYR A 67 11.11 -11.37 -9.78
C TYR A 67 11.13 -12.91 -9.61
N GLY A 68 9.98 -13.58 -9.45
CA GLY A 68 9.91 -15.00 -9.14
C GLY A 68 10.51 -15.35 -7.78
N PHE A 69 10.68 -16.65 -7.51
CA PHE A 69 11.40 -17.13 -6.32
C PHE A 69 12.91 -17.03 -6.58
N ILE A 70 13.49 -15.90 -6.19
CA ILE A 70 14.94 -15.66 -6.29
C ILE A 70 15.72 -16.44 -5.22
N TRP A 71 15.03 -16.79 -4.12
CA TRP A 71 15.62 -17.55 -3.01
C TRP A 71 15.36 -19.03 -3.22
N ARG A 72 16.44 -19.83 -3.20
CA ARG A 72 16.35 -21.28 -3.10
C ARG A 72 15.78 -21.65 -1.73
N ASP A 73 14.82 -22.55 -1.71
CA ASP A 73 14.42 -23.24 -0.50
C ASP A 73 15.61 -24.04 0.03
N SER A 74 16.03 -23.77 1.27
CA SER A 74 17.16 -24.44 1.92
C SER A 74 16.79 -25.82 2.47
N SER A 75 15.59 -26.33 2.21
CA SER A 75 15.12 -27.63 2.69
C SER A 75 15.34 -28.78 1.69
N ALA A 76 16.60 -28.96 1.26
CA ALA A 76 17.08 -30.18 0.61
C ALA A 76 18.18 -30.83 1.47
#